data_AF-A0A956TE48-F1
#
_entry.id   AF-A0A956TE48-F1
#
_cell.length_a   1.000
_cell.length_b   1.000
_cell.length_c   1.000
_cell.angle_alpha   90.00
_cell.angle_beta   90.00
_cell.angle_gamma   90.00
#
_symmetry.space_group_name_H-M   'P 1'
#
loop_
_entity.id
_entity.type
_entity.pdbx_description
1 polymer ?
#
loop_
_entity_poly.entity_id
_entity_poly.type
_entity_poly.pdbx_seq_one_letter_code
_entity_poly.pdbx_strand_id
1 'polypeptide(L)'
;MNPLKGWIDFLKRQKARAEDSVPFRSAVALLVLVALVAVCHQLEWPAYGWLAIGLTIPGFVFSHVRRRENNWWVKAILSILMLMTLFNFFRSLAQTLWDPRIPLAELLIWLQTLHSWDLPARKDLNYSMLVALILISMGAVLTTQMTYLAYLSLFVVLAVTAIHLDHLSRLRQLAGLELLNLEPRVPQLAGQVGRSLAALLVVGGLALAAMPRYESMRLRSLPVSWQQRLQMTPLSQGQVVNPSY
;
A
#
# COMPACT_ATOMS: atom_id res chain seq x y z
N MET A 1 -23.40 22.25 35.99
CA MET A 1 -23.34 21.60 34.65
C MET A 1 -22.29 20.51 34.74
N ASN A 2 -22.64 19.23 34.55
CA ASN A 2 -21.73 18.12 34.84
C ASN A 2 -20.80 17.88 33.62
N PRO A 3 -19.49 18.21 33.69
CA PRO A 3 -18.60 18.21 32.52
C PRO A 3 -18.47 16.82 31.88
N LEU A 4 -18.62 15.76 32.68
CA LEU A 4 -18.62 14.37 32.22
C LEU A 4 -19.80 14.05 31.27
N LYS A 5 -20.96 14.68 31.47
CA LYS A 5 -22.14 14.45 30.63
C LYS A 5 -21.95 15.07 29.23
N GLY A 6 -21.35 16.27 29.17
CA GLY A 6 -20.96 16.90 27.90
C GLY A 6 -19.95 16.09 27.10
N TRP A 7 -18.96 15.48 27.79
CA TRP A 7 -18.00 14.57 27.18
C TRP A 7 -18.65 13.28 26.64
N ILE A 8 -19.56 12.67 27.39
CA ILE A 8 -20.28 11.47 26.93
C ILE A 8 -21.14 11.77 25.71
N ASP A 9 -21.83 12.91 25.70
CA ASP A 9 -22.68 13.31 24.57
C ASP A 9 -21.83 13.67 23.33
N PHE A 10 -20.66 14.27 23.52
CA PHE A 10 -19.67 14.47 22.46
C PHE A 10 -19.20 13.14 21.85
N LEU A 11 -18.85 12.16 22.69
CA LEU A 11 -18.44 10.83 22.25
C LEU A 11 -19.57 10.07 21.54
N LYS A 12 -20.82 10.23 21.97
CA LYS A 12 -21.99 9.65 21.29
C LYS A 12 -22.22 10.26 19.91
N ARG A 13 -22.04 11.57 19.75
CA ARG A 13 -22.13 12.25 18.43
C ARG A 13 -21.01 11.81 17.49
N GLN A 14 -19.84 11.45 18.03
CA GLN A 14 -18.70 10.92 17.27
C GLN A 14 -18.88 9.47 16.83
N LYS A 15 -19.97 8.77 17.21
CA LYS A 15 -20.22 7.39 16.78
C LYS A 15 -20.44 7.38 15.27
N ALA A 16 -19.36 7.08 14.54
CA ALA A 16 -19.35 7.07 13.09
C ALA A 16 -20.41 6.10 12.57
N ARG A 17 -21.22 6.59 11.64
CA ARG A 17 -22.26 5.79 10.99
C ARG A 17 -21.60 4.62 10.27
N ALA A 18 -22.18 3.43 10.43
CA ALA A 18 -21.69 2.26 9.73
C ALA A 18 -21.84 2.46 8.21
N GLU A 19 -20.83 2.04 7.45
CA GLU A 19 -20.87 2.15 5.99
C GLU A 19 -21.71 1.01 5.40
N ASP A 20 -22.82 1.35 4.75
CA ASP A 20 -23.77 0.37 4.19
C ASP A 20 -23.49 0.04 2.70
N SER A 21 -22.62 0.80 2.00
CA SER A 21 -22.36 0.55 0.58
C SER A 21 -21.50 -0.72 0.36
N VAL A 22 -22.16 -1.79 -0.07
CA VAL A 22 -21.53 -3.06 -0.46
C VAL A 22 -20.47 -2.90 -1.58
N PRO A 23 -20.72 -2.17 -2.69
CA PRO A 23 -19.75 -2.13 -3.78
C PRO A 23 -18.45 -1.41 -3.40
N PHE A 24 -18.52 -0.37 -2.55
CA PHE A 24 -17.34 0.30 -2.03
C PHE A 24 -16.53 -0.64 -1.13
N ARG A 25 -17.20 -1.37 -0.24
CA ARG A 25 -16.55 -2.33 0.66
C ARG A 25 -15.86 -3.47 -0.10
N SER A 26 -16.51 -4.03 -1.12
CA SER A 26 -15.90 -5.09 -1.93
C SER A 26 -14.71 -4.55 -2.75
N ALA A 27 -14.80 -3.34 -3.29
CA ALA A 27 -13.68 -2.70 -3.99
C ALA A 27 -12.48 -2.50 -3.07
N VAL A 28 -12.69 -2.03 -1.83
CA VAL A 28 -11.62 -1.90 -0.82
C VAL A 28 -11.04 -3.26 -0.43
N ALA A 29 -11.88 -4.28 -0.25
CA ALA A 29 -11.41 -5.64 0.06
C ALA A 29 -10.51 -6.19 -1.05
N LEU A 30 -10.92 -6.06 -2.32
CA LEU A 30 -10.11 -6.46 -3.48
C LEU A 30 -8.81 -5.67 -3.55
N LEU A 31 -8.86 -4.36 -3.34
CA LEU A 31 -7.69 -3.49 -3.32
C LEU A 31 -6.66 -3.95 -2.27
N VAL A 32 -7.12 -4.22 -1.05
CA VAL A 32 -6.29 -4.71 0.06
C VAL A 32 -5.69 -6.07 -0.27
N LEU A 33 -6.48 -7.00 -0.83
CA LEU A 33 -5.99 -8.33 -1.21
C LEU A 33 -4.90 -8.25 -2.29
N VAL A 34 -5.06 -7.39 -3.30
CA VAL A 34 -4.03 -7.18 -4.33
C VAL A 34 -2.73 -6.64 -3.72
N ALA A 35 -2.83 -5.67 -2.79
CA ALA A 35 -1.65 -5.15 -2.09
C ALA A 35 -0.96 -6.22 -1.23
N LEU A 36 -1.71 -7.03 -0.49
CA LEU A 36 -1.15 -8.15 0.29
C LEU A 36 -0.44 -9.15 -0.61
N VAL A 37 -1.08 -9.60 -1.70
CA VAL A 37 -0.49 -10.56 -2.63
C VAL A 37 0.79 -9.99 -3.25
N ALA A 38 0.77 -8.72 -3.66
CA ALA A 38 1.94 -8.08 -4.28
C ALA A 38 3.14 -8.00 -3.33
N VAL A 39 2.93 -7.65 -2.06
CA VAL A 39 4.01 -7.60 -1.07
C VAL A 39 4.47 -9.00 -0.68
N CYS A 40 3.55 -9.95 -0.45
CA CYS A 40 3.91 -11.34 -0.15
C CYS A 40 4.72 -11.98 -1.28
N HIS A 41 4.37 -11.71 -2.54
CA HIS A 41 5.13 -12.16 -3.70
C HIS A 41 6.55 -11.57 -3.69
N GLN A 42 6.70 -10.30 -3.34
CA GLN A 42 8.00 -9.64 -3.29
C GLN A 42 8.87 -10.06 -2.09
N LEU A 43 8.24 -10.59 -1.03
CA LEU A 43 8.91 -11.22 0.11
C LEU A 43 9.14 -12.73 -0.08
N GLU A 44 9.00 -13.23 -1.31
CA GLU A 44 9.20 -14.66 -1.65
C GLU A 44 8.29 -15.62 -0.85
N TRP A 45 7.04 -15.20 -0.60
CA TRP A 45 6.02 -15.98 0.11
C TRP A 45 6.45 -16.43 1.51
N PRO A 46 6.51 -15.50 2.49
CA PRO A 46 6.77 -15.88 3.87
C PRO A 46 5.69 -16.82 4.40
N ALA A 47 6.03 -17.67 5.38
CA ALA A 47 5.12 -18.68 5.92
C ALA A 47 3.78 -18.10 6.41
N TYR A 48 3.79 -16.87 6.95
CA TYR A 48 2.59 -16.17 7.40
C TYR A 48 1.77 -15.53 6.27
N GLY A 49 2.29 -15.40 5.05
CA GLY A 49 1.65 -14.68 3.95
C GLY A 49 0.31 -15.30 3.53
N TRP A 50 0.27 -16.63 3.41
CA TRP A 50 -0.97 -17.36 3.11
C TRP A 50 -2.00 -17.21 4.22
N LEU A 51 -1.56 -17.25 5.48
CA LEU A 51 -2.42 -17.06 6.63
C LEU A 51 -2.98 -15.62 6.68
N ALA A 52 -2.15 -14.61 6.40
CA ALA A 52 -2.58 -13.21 6.37
C ALA A 52 -3.66 -12.97 5.31
N ILE A 53 -3.48 -13.49 4.08
CA ILE A 53 -4.49 -13.42 3.01
C ILE A 53 -5.74 -14.20 3.43
N GLY A 54 -5.57 -15.42 3.93
CA GLY A 54 -6.65 -16.30 4.36
C GLY A 54 -7.48 -15.74 5.51
N LEU A 55 -6.89 -14.94 6.41
CA LEU A 55 -7.60 -14.24 7.50
C LEU A 55 -8.25 -12.93 7.04
N THR A 56 -7.74 -12.29 5.98
CA THR A 56 -8.25 -11.00 5.52
C THR A 56 -9.63 -11.14 4.88
N ILE A 57 -9.86 -12.18 4.06
CA ILE A 57 -11.15 -12.46 3.43
C ILE A 57 -12.29 -12.64 4.46
N PRO A 58 -12.19 -13.57 5.44
CA PRO A 58 -13.21 -13.73 6.48
C PRO A 58 -13.28 -12.51 7.39
N GLY A 59 -12.18 -11.76 7.59
CA GLY A 59 -12.18 -10.49 8.32
C GLY A 59 -13.15 -9.48 7.71
N PHE A 60 -13.08 -9.24 6.40
CA PHE A 60 -14.01 -8.36 5.69
C PHE A 60 -15.46 -8.84 5.75
N VAL A 61 -15.69 -10.15 5.64
CA VAL A 61 -17.04 -10.75 5.74
C VAL A 61 -17.60 -10.59 7.16
N PHE A 62 -16.81 -10.93 8.17
CA PHE A 62 -17.16 -10.80 9.59
C PHE A 62 -17.47 -9.33 9.95
N SER A 63 -16.62 -8.41 9.49
CA SER A 63 -16.83 -6.98 9.67
C SER A 63 -18.13 -6.50 8.99
N HIS A 64 -18.49 -7.08 7.85
CA HIS A 64 -19.74 -6.74 7.16
C HIS A 64 -20.98 -7.17 7.96
N VAL A 65 -20.99 -8.40 8.46
CA VAL A 65 -22.11 -8.99 9.22
C VAL A 65 -22.29 -8.28 10.55
N ARG A 66 -21.22 -8.10 11.32
CA ARG A 66 -21.28 -7.54 12.68
C ARG A 66 -21.22 -6.01 12.77
N ARG A 67 -21.37 -5.29 11.65
CA ARG A 67 -21.19 -3.82 11.58
C ARG A 67 -22.09 -3.00 12.51
N ARG A 68 -23.28 -3.52 12.85
CA ARG A 68 -24.27 -2.83 13.70
C ARG A 68 -24.22 -3.27 15.16
N GLU A 69 -23.40 -4.26 15.48
CA GLU A 69 -23.31 -4.86 16.81
C GLU A 69 -22.18 -4.22 17.63
N ASN A 70 -22.37 -4.16 18.95
CA ASN A 70 -21.37 -3.62 19.87
C ASN A 70 -20.42 -4.73 20.38
N ASN A 71 -19.46 -5.12 19.53
CA ASN A 71 -18.50 -6.18 19.84
C ASN A 71 -17.23 -5.65 20.53
N TRP A 72 -17.40 -5.08 21.71
CA TRP A 72 -16.28 -4.48 22.45
C TRP A 72 -15.15 -5.49 22.75
N TRP A 73 -15.49 -6.75 23.03
CA TRP A 73 -14.51 -7.82 23.27
C TRP A 73 -13.62 -8.10 22.05
N VAL A 74 -14.20 -8.13 20.84
CA VAL A 74 -13.44 -8.33 19.60
C VAL A 74 -12.46 -7.18 19.41
N LYS A 75 -12.89 -5.95 19.67
CA LYS A 75 -12.03 -4.76 19.60
C LYS A 75 -10.88 -4.82 20.60
N ALA A 76 -11.15 -5.28 21.83
CA ALA A 76 -10.12 -5.46 22.84
C ALA A 76 -9.07 -6.50 22.40
N ILE A 77 -9.51 -7.66 21.90
CA ILE A 77 -8.61 -8.71 21.39
C ILE A 77 -7.79 -8.19 20.20
N LEU A 78 -8.43 -7.54 19.22
CA LEU A 78 -7.73 -6.97 18.06
C LEU A 78 -6.71 -5.91 18.47
N SER A 79 -7.03 -5.08 19.46
CA SER A 79 -6.10 -4.07 19.97
C SER A 79 -4.87 -4.70 20.61
N ILE A 80 -5.06 -5.75 21.41
CA ILE A 80 -3.94 -6.51 22.00
C ILE A 80 -3.08 -7.13 20.90
N LEU A 81 -3.70 -7.77 19.90
CA LEU A 81 -2.98 -8.37 18.77
C LEU A 81 -2.19 -7.32 17.98
N MET A 82 -2.77 -6.16 17.71
CA MET A 82 -2.06 -5.06 17.03
C MET A 82 -0.86 -4.55 17.84
N LEU A 83 -0.98 -4.45 19.17
CA LEU A 83 0.15 -4.11 20.04
C LEU A 83 1.22 -5.20 20.01
N MET A 84 0.84 -6.49 20.03
CA MET A 84 1.78 -7.60 19.89
C MET A 84 2.53 -7.54 18.55
N THR A 85 1.85 -7.25 17.45
CA THR A 85 2.49 -7.04 16.15
C THR A 85 3.49 -5.88 16.21
N LEU A 86 3.15 -4.77 16.87
CA LEU A 86 4.05 -3.64 17.05
C LEU A 86 5.30 -4.00 17.88
N PHE A 87 5.14 -4.77 18.96
CA PHE A 87 6.28 -5.25 19.74
C PHE A 87 7.18 -6.19 18.93
N ASN A 88 6.60 -7.08 18.13
CA ASN A 88 7.35 -7.94 17.22
C ASN A 88 8.11 -7.13 16.18
N PHE A 89 7.53 -6.06 15.64
CA PHE A 89 8.24 -5.13 14.76
C PHE A 89 9.49 -4.56 15.42
N PHE A 90 9.40 -4.03 16.65
CA PHE A 90 10.56 -3.49 17.35
C PHE A 90 11.62 -4.56 17.62
N ARG A 91 11.21 -5.78 17.95
CA ARG A 91 12.11 -6.92 18.12
C ARG A 91 12.85 -7.27 16.81
N SER A 92 12.13 -7.36 15.70
CA SER A 92 12.72 -7.64 14.38
C SER A 92 13.62 -6.49 13.92
N LEU A 93 13.24 -5.24 14.19
CA LEU A 93 14.06 -4.06 13.89
C LEU A 93 15.37 -4.06 14.69
N ALA A 94 15.34 -4.45 15.97
CA ALA A 94 16.54 -4.57 16.78
C ALA A 94 17.52 -5.65 16.28
N GLN A 95 17.00 -6.68 15.58
CA GLN A 95 17.81 -7.73 14.95
C GLN A 95 18.35 -7.30 13.57
N THR A 96 17.60 -6.46 12.84
CA THR A 96 17.90 -6.04 11.46
C THR A 96 18.04 -4.53 11.37
N LEU A 97 19.08 -3.97 12.01
CA LEU A 97 19.29 -2.51 12.10
C LEU A 97 19.56 -1.84 10.73
N TRP A 98 20.07 -2.60 9.76
CA TRP A 98 20.52 -2.06 8.47
C TRP A 98 19.45 -2.11 7.37
N ASP A 99 18.39 -2.91 7.55
CA ASP A 99 17.31 -3.03 6.57
C ASP A 99 15.92 -3.07 7.25
N PRO A 100 15.30 -1.90 7.47
CA PRO A 100 13.99 -1.81 8.12
C PRO A 100 12.83 -2.20 7.20
N ARG A 101 13.08 -2.43 5.90
CA ARG A 101 12.01 -2.65 4.91
C ARG A 101 11.24 -3.93 5.18
N ILE A 102 11.95 -5.01 5.50
CA ILE A 102 11.33 -6.31 5.76
C ILE A 102 10.48 -6.29 7.04
N PRO A 103 10.99 -5.84 8.21
CA PRO A 103 10.16 -5.71 9.41
C PRO A 103 8.96 -4.79 9.22
N LEU A 104 9.12 -3.70 8.46
CA LEU A 104 8.02 -2.76 8.21
C LEU A 104 6.95 -3.38 7.31
N ALA A 105 7.33 -4.15 6.29
CA ALA A 105 6.39 -4.88 5.46
C ALA A 105 5.59 -5.91 6.28
N GLU A 106 6.27 -6.68 7.15
CA GLU A 106 5.63 -7.63 8.05
C GLU A 106 4.63 -6.95 9.00
N LEU A 107 5.02 -5.84 9.63
CA LEU A 107 4.14 -5.03 10.48
C LEU A 107 2.88 -4.61 9.73
N LEU A 108 3.05 -4.06 8.52
CA LEU A 108 1.93 -3.54 7.72
C LEU A 108 1.00 -4.65 7.25
N ILE A 109 1.52 -5.82 6.86
CA ILE A 109 0.70 -6.99 6.49
C ILE A 109 -0.19 -7.37 7.67
N TRP A 110 0.39 -7.55 8.86
CA TRP A 110 -0.35 -7.97 10.03
C TRP A 110 -1.35 -6.91 10.51
N LEU A 111 -0.96 -5.63 10.53
CA LEU A 111 -1.88 -4.54 10.86
C LEU A 111 -3.06 -4.51 9.89
N GLN A 112 -2.81 -4.64 8.58
CA GLN A 112 -3.86 -4.66 7.57
C GLN A 112 -4.78 -5.87 7.73
N THR A 113 -4.22 -7.06 7.99
CA THR A 113 -4.99 -8.28 8.23
C THR A 113 -5.84 -8.16 9.49
N LEU A 114 -5.29 -7.72 10.62
CA LEU A 114 -6.05 -7.54 11.87
C LEU A 114 -7.11 -6.45 11.72
N HIS A 115 -6.77 -5.35 11.05
CA HIS A 115 -7.70 -4.24 10.86
C HIS A 115 -8.89 -4.63 9.97
N SER A 116 -8.73 -5.60 9.06
CA SER A 116 -9.83 -6.09 8.23
C SER A 116 -11.04 -6.63 9.01
N TRP A 117 -10.84 -7.02 10.27
CA TRP A 117 -11.89 -7.55 11.16
C TRP A 117 -12.75 -6.47 11.82
N ASP A 118 -12.28 -5.21 11.90
CA ASP A 118 -13.01 -4.10 12.53
C ASP A 118 -13.06 -2.86 11.62
N LEU A 119 -13.83 -2.96 10.53
CA LEU A 119 -14.09 -1.89 9.56
C LEU A 119 -15.57 -1.41 9.57
N PRO A 120 -16.18 -1.07 10.72
CA PRO A 120 -17.59 -0.69 10.75
C PRO A 120 -17.84 0.63 10.02
N ALA A 121 -16.94 1.61 10.14
CA ALA A 121 -17.14 2.95 9.61
C ALA A 121 -16.37 3.20 8.32
N ARG A 122 -16.86 4.17 7.54
CA ARG A 122 -16.21 4.62 6.29
C ARG A 122 -14.77 5.06 6.49
N LYS A 123 -14.49 5.76 7.60
CA LYS A 123 -13.12 6.23 7.91
C LYS A 123 -12.15 5.06 7.98
N ASP A 124 -12.58 3.91 8.51
CA ASP A 124 -11.74 2.72 8.69
C ASP A 124 -11.45 2.05 7.34
N LEU A 125 -12.41 2.06 6.41
CA LEU A 125 -12.20 1.64 5.03
C LEU A 125 -11.19 2.55 4.30
N ASN A 126 -11.28 3.87 4.51
CA ASN A 126 -10.32 4.81 3.95
C ASN A 126 -8.91 4.62 4.52
N TYR A 127 -8.80 4.33 5.83
CA TYR A 127 -7.52 3.96 6.44
C TYR A 127 -6.96 2.67 5.83
N SER A 128 -7.80 1.66 5.57
CA SER A 128 -7.37 0.44 4.89
C SER A 128 -6.89 0.69 3.46
N MET A 129 -7.55 1.58 2.71
CA MET A 129 -7.05 1.97 1.37
C MET A 129 -5.68 2.64 1.45
N LEU A 130 -5.47 3.51 2.45
CA LEU A 130 -4.19 4.18 2.68
C LEU A 130 -3.09 3.18 3.05
N VAL A 131 -3.36 2.24 3.96
CA VAL A 131 -2.39 1.20 4.34
C VAL A 131 -2.10 0.27 3.17
N ALA A 132 -3.09 -0.08 2.35
CA ALA A 132 -2.88 -0.84 1.12
C ALA A 132 -2.00 -0.08 0.11
N LEU A 133 -2.15 1.25 0.00
CA LEU A 133 -1.27 2.10 -0.81
C LEU A 133 0.17 2.10 -0.28
N ILE A 134 0.35 2.12 1.04
CA ILE A 134 1.69 2.02 1.64
C ILE A 134 2.29 0.64 1.36
N LEU A 135 1.50 -0.44 1.46
CA LEU A 135 1.93 -1.81 1.16
C LEU A 135 2.39 -1.94 -0.29
N ILE A 136 1.59 -1.53 -1.27
CA ILE A 136 2.00 -1.60 -2.69
C ILE A 136 3.24 -0.71 -2.96
N SER A 137 3.37 0.42 -2.27
CA SER A 137 4.57 1.27 -2.38
C SER A 137 5.81 0.57 -1.80
N MET A 138 5.66 -0.12 -0.66
CA MET A 138 6.75 -0.91 -0.08
C MET A 138 7.18 -2.06 -0.99
N GLY A 139 6.22 -2.77 -1.60
CA GLY A 139 6.53 -3.81 -2.59
C GLY A 139 7.27 -3.24 -3.80
N ALA A 140 6.92 -2.04 -4.25
CA ALA A 140 7.63 -1.36 -5.33
C ALA A 140 9.08 -0.98 -4.98
N VAL A 141 9.38 -0.68 -3.70
CA VAL A 141 10.76 -0.42 -3.24
C VAL A 141 11.60 -1.69 -3.19
N LEU A 142 10.98 -2.84 -2.92
CA LEU A 142 11.65 -4.13 -2.83
C LEU A 142 11.85 -4.81 -4.20
N THR A 143 11.08 -4.41 -5.21
CA THR A 143 11.07 -5.10 -6.51
C THR A 143 12.19 -4.67 -7.46
N THR A 144 12.66 -5.64 -8.24
CA THR A 144 13.61 -5.45 -9.35
C THR A 144 13.02 -5.88 -10.69
N GLN A 145 11.80 -6.44 -10.70
CA GLN A 145 11.20 -7.08 -11.87
C GLN A 145 10.05 -6.26 -12.46
N MET A 146 9.92 -6.30 -13.79
CA MET A 146 8.81 -5.63 -14.49
C MET A 146 7.45 -6.32 -14.26
N THR A 147 7.43 -7.56 -13.77
CA THR A 147 6.22 -8.29 -13.39
C THR A 147 5.41 -7.54 -12.33
N TYR A 148 6.07 -6.76 -11.47
CA TYR A 148 5.43 -5.95 -10.44
C TYR A 148 4.48 -4.88 -11.01
N LEU A 149 4.74 -4.41 -12.24
CA LEU A 149 3.90 -3.43 -12.91
C LEU A 149 2.47 -3.94 -13.09
N ALA A 150 2.26 -5.24 -13.28
CA ALA A 150 0.93 -5.82 -13.39
C ALA A 150 0.14 -5.64 -12.08
N TYR A 151 0.74 -5.95 -10.92
CA TYR A 151 0.13 -5.72 -9.61
C TYR A 151 -0.15 -4.24 -9.36
N LEU A 152 0.80 -3.36 -9.67
CA LEU A 152 0.63 -1.91 -9.52
C LEU A 152 -0.50 -1.38 -10.41
N SER A 153 -0.56 -1.81 -11.67
CA SER A 153 -1.60 -1.37 -12.61
C SER A 153 -2.99 -1.81 -12.14
N LEU A 154 -3.15 -3.07 -11.72
CA LEU A 154 -4.38 -3.59 -11.13
C LEU A 154 -4.76 -2.82 -9.87
N PHE A 155 -3.81 -2.55 -8.98
CA PHE A 155 -4.03 -1.77 -7.77
C PHE A 155 -4.54 -0.36 -8.09
N VAL A 156 -3.95 0.33 -9.08
CA VAL A 156 -4.35 1.69 -9.47
C VAL A 156 -5.77 1.71 -10.03
N VAL A 157 -6.13 0.75 -10.90
CA VAL A 157 -7.51 0.63 -11.44
C VAL A 157 -8.51 0.44 -10.29
N LEU A 158 -8.21 -0.46 -9.35
CA LEU A 158 -9.06 -0.71 -8.18
C LEU A 158 -9.13 0.50 -7.25
N ALA A 159 -8.02 1.21 -7.02
CA ALA A 159 -7.97 2.38 -6.14
C ALA A 159 -8.83 3.52 -6.69
N VAL A 160 -8.70 3.82 -7.99
CA VAL A 160 -9.54 4.82 -8.67
C VAL A 160 -11.01 4.42 -8.60
N THR A 161 -11.31 3.13 -8.83
CA THR A 161 -12.68 2.60 -8.72
C THR A 161 -13.23 2.77 -7.30
N ALA A 162 -12.45 2.43 -6.27
CA ALA A 162 -12.84 2.57 -4.87
C ALA A 162 -13.08 4.04 -4.48
N ILE A 163 -12.26 4.98 -4.96
CA ILE A 163 -12.44 6.43 -4.73
C ILE A 163 -13.74 6.93 -5.38
N HIS A 164 -14.04 6.52 -6.62
CA HIS A 164 -15.30 6.85 -7.28
C HIS A 164 -16.51 6.30 -6.53
N LEU A 165 -16.42 5.07 -6.04
CA LEU A 165 -17.48 4.45 -5.23
C LEU A 165 -17.65 5.12 -3.86
N ASP A 166 -16.56 5.57 -3.21
CA ASP A 166 -16.62 6.38 -1.99
C ASP A 166 -17.38 7.69 -2.27
N HIS A 167 -17.01 8.39 -3.34
CA HIS A 167 -17.64 9.65 -3.74
C HIS A 167 -19.13 9.48 -4.03
N LEU A 168 -19.52 8.48 -4.83
CA LEU A 168 -20.91 8.17 -5.12
C LEU A 168 -21.69 7.81 -3.86
N SER A 169 -21.08 7.02 -2.96
CA SER A 169 -21.70 6.66 -1.68
C SER A 169 -21.95 7.91 -0.81
N ARG A 170 -21.04 8.89 -0.79
CA ARG A 170 -21.25 10.17 -0.08
C ARG A 170 -22.37 11.01 -0.68
N LEU A 171 -22.42 11.13 -2.01
CA LEU A 171 -23.48 11.88 -2.68
C LEU A 171 -24.86 11.30 -2.38
N ARG A 172 -24.99 9.96 -2.34
CA ARG A 172 -26.24 9.27 -1.99
C ARG A 172 -26.66 9.54 -0.54
N GLN A 173 -25.69 9.53 0.37
CA GLN A 173 -25.94 9.84 1.78
C GLN A 173 -26.42 11.28 1.97
N LEU A 174 -25.80 12.25 1.28
CA LEU A 174 -26.20 13.65 1.32
C LEU A 174 -27.57 13.91 0.70
N ALA A 175 -27.90 13.19 -0.37
CA ALA A 175 -29.19 13.30 -1.04
C ALA A 175 -30.34 12.58 -0.30
N GLY A 176 -30.06 11.89 0.82
CA GLY A 176 -31.06 11.10 1.55
C GLY A 176 -31.58 9.88 0.78
N LEU A 177 -30.90 9.47 -0.29
CA LEU A 177 -31.32 8.40 -1.20
C LEU A 177 -30.84 7.02 -0.74
N GLU A 178 -30.51 6.84 0.54
CA GLU A 178 -29.99 5.57 1.09
C GLU A 178 -30.93 4.37 0.85
N LEU A 179 -32.22 4.63 0.66
CA LEU A 179 -33.25 3.61 0.43
C LEU A 179 -33.45 3.24 -1.05
N LEU A 180 -32.91 4.04 -1.98
CA LEU A 180 -33.05 3.78 -3.41
C LEU A 180 -31.82 3.00 -3.88
N ASN A 181 -32.00 1.70 -4.14
CA ASN A 181 -31.03 0.79 -4.77
C ASN A 181 -30.79 1.18 -6.24
N LEU A 182 -30.40 2.42 -6.51
CA LEU A 182 -29.92 2.83 -7.81
C LEU A 182 -28.51 2.27 -7.95
N GLU A 183 -28.38 1.12 -8.59
CA GLU A 183 -27.06 0.59 -8.93
C GLU A 183 -26.34 1.58 -9.85
N PRO A 184 -25.04 1.85 -9.61
CA PRO A 184 -24.28 2.69 -10.53
C PRO A 184 -24.31 2.05 -11.92
N ARG A 185 -24.68 2.83 -12.94
CA ARG A 185 -24.61 2.35 -14.34
C ARG A 185 -23.14 2.09 -14.68
N VAL A 186 -22.78 0.81 -14.75
CA VAL A 186 -21.46 0.29 -15.12
C VAL A 186 -20.79 1.05 -16.28
N PRO A 187 -21.48 1.36 -17.41
CA PRO A 187 -20.82 2.07 -18.52
C PRO A 187 -20.40 3.51 -18.18
N GLN A 188 -21.14 4.20 -17.31
CA GLN A 188 -20.78 5.57 -16.88
C GLN A 188 -19.60 5.56 -15.92
N LEU A 189 -19.55 4.57 -15.01
CA LEU A 189 -18.46 4.40 -14.07
C LEU A 189 -17.14 4.04 -14.79
N ALA A 190 -17.19 3.13 -15.76
CA ALA A 190 -16.01 2.75 -16.56
C ALA A 190 -15.42 3.96 -17.32
N GLY A 191 -16.27 4.81 -17.91
CA GLY A 191 -15.82 6.03 -18.59
C GLY A 191 -15.17 7.04 -17.65
N GLN A 192 -15.71 7.22 -16.44
CA GLN A 192 -15.14 8.12 -15.43
C GLN A 192 -13.82 7.60 -14.88
N VAL A 193 -13.74 6.31 -14.55
CA VAL A 193 -12.50 5.64 -14.12
C VAL A 193 -11.42 5.77 -15.21
N GLY A 194 -11.78 5.51 -16.48
CA GLY A 194 -10.85 5.66 -17.61
C GLY A 194 -10.29 7.08 -17.75
N ARG A 195 -11.13 8.11 -17.61
CA ARG A 195 -10.70 9.52 -17.63
C ARG A 195 -9.78 9.86 -16.45
N SER A 196 -10.11 9.40 -15.24
CA SER A 196 -9.27 9.61 -14.05
C SER A 196 -7.92 8.90 -14.18
N LEU A 197 -7.88 7.70 -14.74
CA LEU A 197 -6.64 6.97 -15.03
C LEU A 197 -5.79 7.70 -16.05
N ALA A 198 -6.39 8.15 -17.16
CA ALA A 198 -5.69 8.94 -18.17
C ALA A 198 -5.11 10.24 -17.57
N ALA A 199 -5.89 10.95 -16.76
CA ALA A 199 -5.43 12.14 -16.06
C ALA A 199 -4.26 11.83 -15.12
N LEU A 200 -4.34 10.75 -14.34
CA LEU A 200 -3.28 10.31 -13.43
C LEU A 200 -1.98 9.98 -14.20
N LEU A 201 -2.09 9.29 -15.34
CA LEU A 201 -0.94 8.98 -16.19
C LEU A 201 -0.31 10.25 -16.81
N VAL A 202 -1.13 11.19 -17.28
CA VAL A 202 -0.64 12.45 -17.84
C VAL A 202 0.04 13.29 -16.77
N VAL A 203 -0.61 13.49 -15.62
CA VAL A 203 -0.05 14.29 -14.51
C VAL A 203 1.20 13.62 -13.94
N GLY A 204 1.16 12.31 -13.71
CA GLY A 204 2.32 11.56 -13.23
C GLY A 204 3.47 11.60 -14.24
N GLY A 205 3.19 11.44 -15.54
CA GLY A 205 4.17 11.56 -16.61
C GLY A 205 4.79 12.95 -16.69
N LEU A 206 3.99 14.02 -16.57
CA LEU A 206 4.48 15.39 -16.52
C LEU A 206 5.33 15.64 -15.27
N ALA A 207 4.93 15.12 -14.10
CA ALA A 207 5.73 15.22 -12.89
C ALA A 207 7.07 14.51 -13.03
N LEU A 208 7.10 13.32 -13.63
CA LEU A 208 8.32 12.57 -13.92
C LEU A 208 9.19 13.23 -15.01
N ALA A 209 8.58 13.94 -15.95
CA ALA A 209 9.29 14.73 -16.96
C ALA A 209 9.90 16.01 -16.35
N ALA A 210 9.22 16.61 -15.38
CA ALA A 210 9.70 17.77 -14.65
C ALA A 210 10.76 17.41 -13.58
N MET A 211 10.80 16.17 -13.11
CA MET A 211 11.84 15.72 -12.18
C MET A 211 13.23 15.79 -12.85
N PRO A 212 14.19 16.54 -12.27
CA PRO A 212 15.55 16.58 -12.79
C PRO A 212 16.16 15.18 -12.64
N ARG A 213 16.35 14.50 -13.76
CA ARG A 213 17.00 13.19 -13.79
C ARG A 213 18.48 13.41 -13.53
N TYR A 214 18.92 13.19 -12.29
CA TYR A 214 20.34 13.13 -11.98
C TYR A 214 20.93 11.94 -12.74
N GLU A 215 21.71 12.21 -13.78
CA GLU A 215 22.50 11.19 -14.49
C GLU A 215 23.58 10.63 -13.54
N SER A 216 23.21 9.70 -12.66
CA SER A 216 24.13 9.06 -11.71
C SER A 216 25.12 8.10 -12.37
N MET A 217 25.13 8.00 -13.71
CA MET A 217 26.05 7.15 -14.49
C MET A 217 26.94 7.94 -15.45
N ARG A 218 27.28 9.19 -15.10
CA ARG A 218 28.49 9.84 -15.60
C ARG A 218 29.38 10.26 -14.43
N LEU A 219 29.73 9.30 -13.58
CA LEU A 219 31.04 9.34 -12.95
C LEU A 219 32.05 9.24 -14.10
N ARG A 220 32.35 10.39 -14.71
CA ARG A 220 33.58 10.62 -15.47
C ARG A 220 34.66 9.91 -14.69
N SER A 221 35.31 8.93 -15.32
CA SER A 221 36.55 8.34 -14.86
C SER A 221 37.34 9.41 -14.13
N LEU A 222 37.46 9.29 -12.80
CA LEU A 222 38.27 10.22 -12.03
C LEU A 222 39.63 10.24 -12.72
N PRO A 223 40.19 11.42 -13.06
CA PRO A 223 41.42 11.53 -13.86
C PRO A 223 42.66 10.95 -13.16
N VAL A 224 42.50 10.29 -12.01
CA VAL A 224 43.55 9.67 -11.21
C VAL A 224 43.09 8.28 -10.76
N SER A 225 43.05 7.30 -11.66
CA SER A 225 43.19 5.90 -11.26
C SER A 225 44.61 5.69 -10.75
N TRP A 226 44.79 5.58 -9.43
CA TRP A 226 46.08 5.27 -8.79
C TRP A 226 46.75 3.98 -9.29
N GLN A 227 46.02 3.15 -10.05
CA GLN A 227 46.53 1.94 -10.69
C GLN A 227 47.29 2.16 -12.01
N GLN A 228 47.30 3.37 -12.59
CA GLN A 228 48.05 3.64 -13.83
C GLN A 228 49.52 4.09 -13.61
N ARG A 229 49.99 4.19 -12.36
CA ARG A 229 51.31 4.75 -12.03
C ARG A 229 52.35 3.71 -11.61
N LEU A 230 52.31 2.49 -12.17
CA LEU A 230 53.32 1.46 -11.86
C LEU A 230 53.98 0.78 -13.05
N GLN A 231 53.87 1.30 -14.29
CA GLN A 231 54.75 0.84 -15.38
C GLN A 231 54.74 1.82 -16.55
N MET A 232 55.61 2.82 -16.49
CA MET A 232 56.08 3.53 -17.68
C MET A 232 57.59 3.38 -17.71
N THR A 233 58.07 2.24 -18.21
CA THR A 233 59.46 2.10 -18.62
C THR A 233 59.59 2.79 -19.98
N PRO A 234 60.47 3.78 -20.16
CA PRO A 234 60.61 4.45 -21.44
C PRO A 234 61.35 3.55 -22.43
N LEU A 235 60.85 3.59 -23.67
CA LEU A 235 61.57 3.39 -24.94
C LEU A 235 61.83 1.95 -25.41
N SER A 236 60.86 1.40 -26.17
CA SER A 236 61.18 0.56 -27.32
C SER A 236 61.11 1.44 -28.57
N GLN A 237 62.25 1.66 -29.22
CA GLN A 237 62.38 2.32 -30.51
C GLN A 237 61.84 1.39 -31.62
N GLY A 238 60.52 1.26 -31.71
CA GLY A 238 59.87 0.68 -32.90
C GLY A 238 60.19 -0.78 -33.19
N GLN A 239 60.50 -1.60 -32.18
CA GLN A 239 60.60 -3.05 -32.35
C GLN A 239 59.56 -3.77 -31.51
N VAL A 240 58.71 -4.54 -32.20
CA VAL A 240 57.74 -5.47 -31.61
C VAL A 240 58.48 -6.76 -31.29
N VAL A 241 58.79 -6.99 -30.02
CA VAL A 241 59.31 -8.28 -29.56
C VAL A 241 58.13 -9.08 -29.01
N ASN A 242 57.86 -10.22 -29.64
CA ASN A 242 56.88 -11.21 -29.19
C ASN A 242 57.56 -12.11 -28.15
N PRO A 243 57.12 -12.14 -26.87
CA PRO A 243 57.80 -12.87 -25.81
C PRO A 243 57.55 -14.40 -25.83
N SER A 244 57.11 -14.95 -26.96
CA SER A 244 56.76 -16.39 -27.08
C SER A 244 57.84 -17.22 -27.79
N TYR A 245 58.99 -16.64 -28.12
CA TYR A 245 60.19 -17.35 -28.60
C TYR A 245 61.44 -16.76 -27.96
#